data_AF-A0A4Q4YMA9-F1
#
_entry.id   AF-A0A4Q4YMA9-F1
#
_cell.length_a   1.000
_cell.length_b   1.000
_cell.length_c   1.000
_cell.angle_alpha   90.00
_cell.angle_beta   90.00
_cell.angle_gamma   90.00
#
_symmetry.space_group_name_H-M   'P 1'
#
loop_
_entity.id
_entity.type
_entity.pdbx_description
1 polymer ?
#
loop_
_entity_poly.entity_id
_entity_poly.type
_entity_poly.pdbx_seq_one_letter_code
_entity_poly.pdbx_strand_id
1 'polypeptide(L)'
;MTTWGSRRGAPATGRGGLGQMRPVRRLKTHVLPFMDHAGGAACIVFEGREACPLSPLYGIAIYFTHPDASHDTANPEVLFDAIRRDTPLSNHCPIRLEFFFNPSAAGAEIGACIAHYRAEKSLRGDYRRQIQAVESSTETDNDERARVQRLPGMVSSYVNHPSIKYYHGLLYICLDQDWRAGRRVMRRVHFDPISQEQYAALTQDSGEHETLAPTYLAWDAIERGDANLQGPGLVGMRLLRCHS
;
A
#
# COMPACT_ATOMS: atom_id res chain seq x y z
N MET A 1 61.35 54.37 1.12
CA MET A 1 61.44 53.26 2.09
C MET A 1 60.40 53.51 3.17
N THR A 2 59.39 52.63 3.21
CA THR A 2 58.50 52.23 4.32
C THR A 2 58.07 53.26 5.38
N THR A 3 56.76 53.48 5.55
CA THR A 3 55.99 53.02 6.74
C THR A 3 54.50 53.46 6.72
N TRP A 4 53.65 52.52 7.15
CA TRP A 4 52.42 52.62 7.97
C TRP A 4 51.14 53.32 7.45
N GLY A 5 50.03 52.57 7.55
CA GLY A 5 48.88 53.04 8.33
C GLY A 5 47.59 53.41 7.60
N SER A 6 46.72 52.40 7.41
CA SER A 6 45.25 52.44 7.57
C SER A 6 44.42 53.45 6.76
N ARG A 7 43.55 52.94 5.88
CA ARG A 7 42.20 53.52 5.64
C ARG A 7 41.25 52.48 5.03
N ARG A 8 40.29 52.07 5.85
CA ARG A 8 38.86 51.83 5.56
C ARG A 8 38.50 51.42 4.13
N GLY A 9 38.11 50.16 3.96
CA GLY A 9 37.25 49.70 2.87
C GLY A 9 35.96 49.12 3.42
N ALA A 10 34.87 49.86 3.31
CA ALA A 10 33.51 49.32 3.32
C ALA A 10 33.08 49.08 1.85
N PRO A 11 31.93 48.46 1.60
CA PRO A 11 31.59 47.06 1.85
C PRO A 11 31.59 46.28 0.52
N ALA A 12 32.00 45.01 0.55
CA ALA A 12 31.73 44.11 -0.56
C ALA A 12 30.23 43.78 -0.56
N THR A 13 29.51 44.28 -1.56
CA THR A 13 28.16 43.83 -1.91
C THR A 13 28.20 42.34 -2.20
N GLY A 14 27.88 41.54 -1.17
CA GLY A 14 27.59 40.12 -1.29
C GLY A 14 26.35 39.96 -2.15
N ARG A 15 26.57 39.60 -3.41
CA ARG A 15 25.53 39.22 -4.38
C ARG A 15 24.84 37.98 -3.80
N GLY A 16 23.65 38.17 -3.22
CA GLY A 16 22.81 37.11 -2.71
C GLY A 16 22.58 36.08 -3.80
N GLY A 17 23.13 34.88 -3.60
CA GLY A 17 22.69 33.70 -4.33
C GLY A 17 21.23 33.50 -3.98
N LEU A 18 20.35 33.71 -4.96
CA LEU A 18 18.99 33.21 -4.93
C LEU A 18 19.09 31.72 -4.64
N GLY A 19 18.88 31.36 -3.37
CA GLY A 19 18.64 29.98 -2.99
C GLY A 19 17.51 29.51 -3.86
N GLN A 20 17.78 28.55 -4.74
CA GLN A 20 16.73 27.81 -5.42
C GLN A 20 15.86 27.23 -4.32
N MET A 21 14.74 27.89 -4.01
CA MET A 21 13.70 27.28 -3.20
C MET A 21 13.29 26.03 -3.95
N ARG A 22 13.56 24.88 -3.35
CA ARG A 22 13.06 23.60 -3.85
C ARG A 22 11.55 23.77 -4.04
N PRO A 23 10.99 23.40 -5.20
CA PRO A 23 9.55 23.48 -5.41
C PRO A 23 8.84 22.77 -4.26
N VAL A 24 7.87 23.45 -3.64
CA VAL A 24 6.99 22.83 -2.64
C VAL A 24 6.36 21.62 -3.32
N ARG A 25 6.75 20.42 -2.87
CA ARG A 25 6.20 19.17 -3.42
C ARG A 25 4.78 19.04 -2.90
N ARG A 26 3.79 19.42 -3.72
CA ARG A 26 2.37 19.19 -3.41
C ARG A 26 2.08 17.69 -3.52
N LEU A 27 1.71 17.11 -2.38
CA LEU A 27 1.16 15.77 -2.30
C LEU A 27 -0.36 15.85 -2.41
N LYS A 28 -0.96 14.85 -3.04
CA LYS A 28 -2.41 14.65 -3.02
C LYS A 28 -2.72 13.16 -3.01
N THR A 29 -3.91 12.82 -2.52
CA THR A 29 -4.48 11.50 -2.70
C THR A 29 -4.92 11.36 -4.16
N HIS A 30 -4.50 10.28 -4.79
CA HIS A 30 -4.90 9.89 -6.15
C HIS A 30 -5.82 8.68 -6.05
N VAL A 31 -6.94 8.73 -6.76
CA VAL A 31 -7.86 7.62 -6.96
C VAL A 31 -7.89 7.32 -8.46
N LEU A 32 -7.36 6.16 -8.85
CA LEU A 32 -7.24 5.75 -10.24
C LEU A 32 -8.17 4.55 -10.50
N PRO A 33 -9.28 4.71 -11.24
CA PRO A 33 -10.15 3.60 -11.59
C PRO A 33 -9.46 2.66 -12.58
N PHE A 34 -9.76 1.36 -12.49
CA PHE A 34 -9.31 0.35 -13.43
C PHE A 34 -10.32 -0.81 -13.52
N MET A 35 -10.12 -1.68 -14.49
CA MET A 35 -10.88 -2.93 -14.63
C MET A 35 -10.01 -4.10 -14.16
N ASP A 36 -10.53 -4.92 -13.25
CA ASP A 36 -9.84 -6.13 -12.80
C ASP A 36 -9.77 -7.20 -13.90
N HIS A 37 -9.10 -8.31 -13.63
CA HIS A 37 -8.97 -9.42 -14.59
C HIS A 37 -10.30 -10.03 -15.06
N ALA A 38 -11.40 -9.86 -14.30
CA ALA A 38 -12.73 -10.34 -14.63
C ALA A 38 -13.61 -9.25 -15.30
N GLY A 39 -13.07 -8.05 -15.51
CA GLY A 39 -13.82 -6.90 -16.01
C GLY A 39 -14.72 -6.24 -14.97
N GLY A 40 -14.48 -6.50 -13.68
CA GLY A 40 -15.11 -5.77 -12.57
C GLY A 40 -14.46 -4.40 -12.37
N ALA A 41 -15.25 -3.45 -11.86
CA ALA A 41 -14.74 -2.14 -11.51
C ALA A 41 -13.87 -2.24 -10.25
N ALA A 42 -12.71 -1.60 -10.28
CA ALA A 42 -11.77 -1.52 -9.17
C ALA A 42 -11.09 -0.14 -9.16
N CYS A 43 -10.41 0.20 -8.06
CA CYS A 43 -9.62 1.42 -8.01
C CYS A 43 -8.35 1.29 -7.18
N ILE A 44 -7.33 2.03 -7.59
CA ILE A 44 -6.07 2.21 -6.87
C ILE A 44 -6.13 3.53 -6.10
N VAL A 45 -5.79 3.50 -4.81
CA VAL A 45 -5.69 4.70 -3.97
C VAL A 45 -4.31 4.81 -3.35
N PHE A 46 -3.69 5.97 -3.47
CA PHE A 46 -2.39 6.26 -2.85
C PHE A 46 -2.17 7.76 -2.72
N GLU A 47 -1.26 8.17 -1.85
CA GLU A 47 -0.75 9.54 -1.86
C GLU A 47 0.52 9.62 -2.70
N GLY A 48 0.58 10.63 -3.54
CA GLY A 48 1.72 10.83 -4.44
C GLY A 48 1.88 12.29 -4.81
N ARG A 49 2.95 12.58 -5.56
CA ARG A 49 3.16 13.94 -6.09
C ARG A 49 2.05 14.28 -7.06
N GLU A 50 1.53 15.50 -6.96
CA GLU A 50 0.49 15.96 -7.87
C GLU A 50 0.92 15.93 -9.34
N ALA A 51 2.16 16.35 -9.62
CA ALA A 51 2.72 16.42 -10.97
C ALA A 51 3.11 15.06 -11.59
N CYS A 52 3.15 13.99 -10.79
CA CYS A 52 3.62 12.67 -11.24
C CYS A 52 2.95 11.59 -10.37
N PRO A 53 1.78 11.08 -10.79
CA PRO A 53 0.98 10.12 -10.03
C PRO A 53 1.54 8.70 -10.13
N LEU A 54 2.82 8.50 -9.81
CA LEU A 54 3.41 7.17 -9.75
C LEU A 54 2.98 6.49 -8.45
N SER A 55 2.18 5.44 -8.57
CA SER A 55 1.72 4.70 -7.40
C SER A 55 2.88 3.91 -6.76
N PRO A 56 2.95 3.81 -5.42
CA PRO A 56 3.90 2.94 -4.74
C PRO A 56 3.76 1.49 -5.19
N LEU A 57 4.88 0.76 -5.37
CA LEU A 57 4.84 -0.64 -5.81
C LEU A 57 4.32 -1.60 -4.74
N TYR A 58 4.45 -1.23 -3.46
CA TYR A 58 3.88 -1.98 -2.36
C TYR A 58 2.38 -1.69 -2.25
N GLY A 59 1.57 -2.61 -2.76
CA GLY A 59 0.11 -2.55 -2.75
C GLY A 59 -0.50 -3.45 -1.68
N ILE A 60 -1.68 -3.12 -1.16
CA ILE A 60 -2.50 -4.00 -0.32
C ILE A 60 -3.92 -4.05 -0.88
N ALA A 61 -4.45 -5.26 -1.06
CA ALA A 61 -5.79 -5.46 -1.61
C ALA A 61 -6.86 -5.39 -0.50
N ILE A 62 -7.91 -4.62 -0.75
CA ILE A 62 -9.12 -4.51 0.06
C ILE A 62 -10.31 -4.90 -0.80
N TYR A 63 -11.06 -5.91 -0.38
CA TYR A 63 -12.24 -6.41 -1.06
C TYR A 63 -13.50 -5.92 -0.39
N PHE A 64 -14.45 -5.42 -1.16
CA PHE A 64 -15.82 -5.19 -0.75
C PHE A 64 -16.68 -6.30 -1.34
N THR A 65 -17.34 -7.08 -0.48
CA THR A 65 -18.08 -8.28 -0.90
C THR A 65 -19.59 -8.13 -0.73
N HIS A 66 -20.05 -7.01 -0.18
CA HIS A 66 -21.47 -6.70 -0.13
C HIS A 66 -21.99 -6.43 -1.56
N PRO A 67 -23.14 -6.99 -1.98
CA PRO A 67 -23.71 -6.78 -3.31
C PRO A 67 -23.91 -5.31 -3.69
N ASP A 68 -24.32 -4.49 -2.72
CA ASP A 68 -24.57 -3.06 -2.92
C ASP A 68 -23.35 -2.17 -2.65
N ALA A 69 -22.17 -2.76 -2.38
CA ALA A 69 -20.96 -1.96 -2.24
C ALA A 69 -20.46 -1.51 -3.62
N SER A 70 -20.12 -0.24 -3.72
CA SER A 70 -19.61 0.38 -4.93
C SER A 70 -18.53 1.39 -4.62
N HIS A 71 -17.89 1.93 -5.65
CA HIS A 71 -16.94 3.03 -5.52
C HIS A 71 -17.54 4.21 -4.71
N ASP A 72 -18.81 4.52 -4.93
CA ASP A 72 -19.47 5.65 -4.27
C ASP A 72 -19.74 5.39 -2.79
N THR A 73 -20.16 4.16 -2.43
CA THR A 73 -20.41 3.82 -1.03
C THR A 73 -19.11 3.68 -0.25
N ALA A 74 -18.10 3.05 -0.86
CA ALA A 74 -16.80 2.83 -0.25
C ALA A 74 -16.01 4.14 -0.05
N ASN A 75 -16.24 5.16 -0.89
CA ASN A 75 -15.55 6.45 -0.86
C ASN A 75 -14.03 6.29 -0.61
N PRO A 76 -13.26 5.90 -1.65
CA PRO A 76 -11.93 5.36 -1.46
C PRO A 76 -10.92 6.32 -0.84
N GLU A 77 -11.06 7.60 -1.13
CA GLU A 77 -10.26 8.68 -0.53
C GLU A 77 -10.51 8.77 0.98
N VAL A 78 -11.78 8.79 1.41
CA VAL A 78 -12.12 8.88 2.84
C VAL A 78 -11.71 7.62 3.60
N LEU A 79 -11.82 6.43 3.00
CA LEU A 79 -11.33 5.19 3.62
C LEU A 79 -9.80 5.19 3.75
N PHE A 80 -9.10 5.60 2.71
CA PHE A 80 -7.65 5.73 2.75
C PHE A 80 -7.22 6.68 3.87
N ASP A 81 -7.87 7.84 3.99
CA ASP A 81 -7.63 8.79 5.07
C ASP A 81 -7.95 8.22 6.45
N ALA A 82 -9.05 7.46 6.60
CA ALA A 82 -9.43 6.84 7.87
C ALA A 82 -8.41 5.77 8.31
N ILE A 83 -7.92 4.95 7.38
CA ILE A 83 -6.86 3.98 7.64
C ILE A 83 -5.57 4.69 8.05
N ARG A 84 -5.28 5.85 7.47
CA ARG A 84 -4.05 6.61 7.77
C ARG A 84 -4.13 7.42 9.05
N ARG A 85 -5.30 7.94 9.40
CA ARG A 85 -5.52 8.85 10.53
C ARG A 85 -5.04 8.22 11.83
N ASP A 86 -4.28 9.00 12.61
CA ASP A 86 -3.71 8.57 13.90
C ASP A 86 -2.87 7.28 13.82
N THR A 87 -2.37 6.97 12.63
CA THR A 87 -1.40 5.93 12.39
C THR A 87 -0.13 6.55 11.80
N PRO A 88 1.04 5.97 12.05
CA PRO A 88 2.27 6.39 11.36
C PRO A 88 2.22 6.39 9.80
N LEU A 89 1.14 5.92 9.14
CA LEU A 89 0.98 5.98 7.68
C LEU A 89 0.83 7.41 7.22
N SER A 90 0.44 8.32 8.12
CA SER A 90 0.36 9.74 7.82
C SER A 90 1.69 10.29 7.30
N ASN A 91 2.85 9.77 7.74
CA ASN A 91 4.14 10.42 7.51
C ASN A 91 5.28 9.54 6.94
N HIS A 92 5.19 8.20 6.95
CA HIS A 92 6.41 7.38 6.83
C HIS A 92 6.37 6.14 5.93
N CYS A 93 5.24 5.79 5.29
CA CYS A 93 5.19 4.59 4.45
C CYS A 93 4.40 4.81 3.16
N PRO A 94 5.05 4.92 1.98
CA PRO A 94 4.35 5.00 0.72
C PRO A 94 3.72 3.65 0.40
N ILE A 95 2.41 3.55 0.60
CA ILE A 95 1.61 2.37 0.26
C ILE A 95 0.57 2.73 -0.80
N ARG A 96 0.22 1.74 -1.61
CA ARG A 96 -0.98 1.74 -2.44
C ARG A 96 -2.03 0.84 -1.81
N LEU A 97 -3.27 1.27 -1.80
CA LEU A 97 -4.40 0.36 -1.59
C LEU A 97 -5.08 0.06 -2.92
N GLU A 98 -5.53 -1.17 -3.10
CA GLU A 98 -6.27 -1.61 -4.29
C GLU A 98 -7.63 -2.12 -3.84
N PHE A 99 -8.70 -1.45 -4.29
CA PHE A 99 -10.06 -1.75 -3.88
C PHE A 99 -10.75 -2.54 -4.99
N PHE A 100 -11.28 -3.69 -4.62
CA PHE A 100 -12.01 -4.58 -5.52
C PHE A 100 -13.46 -4.71 -5.03
N PHE A 101 -14.42 -4.57 -5.94
CA PHE A 101 -15.84 -4.73 -5.66
C PHE A 101 -16.27 -6.10 -6.19
N ASN A 102 -16.10 -7.13 -5.35
CA ASN A 102 -16.27 -8.52 -5.73
C ASN A 102 -17.40 -9.15 -4.88
N PRO A 103 -18.67 -8.92 -5.25
CA PRO A 103 -19.79 -9.44 -4.50
C PRO A 103 -19.80 -10.96 -4.54
N SER A 104 -20.01 -11.59 -3.39
CA SER A 104 -19.97 -13.04 -3.25
C SER A 104 -21.06 -13.53 -2.31
N ALA A 105 -21.50 -14.77 -2.50
CA ALA A 105 -22.46 -15.40 -1.59
C ALA A 105 -21.92 -15.42 -0.15
N ALA A 106 -22.82 -15.26 0.82
CA ALA A 106 -22.48 -15.31 2.24
C ALA A 106 -21.79 -16.64 2.58
N GLY A 107 -20.66 -16.57 3.28
CA GLY A 107 -19.83 -17.73 3.64
C GLY A 107 -18.83 -18.18 2.56
N ALA A 108 -18.89 -17.66 1.34
CA ALA A 108 -17.93 -17.96 0.28
C ALA A 108 -16.90 -16.84 0.04
N GLU A 109 -16.97 -15.75 0.81
CA GLU A 109 -16.27 -14.49 0.52
C GLU A 109 -14.76 -14.64 0.54
N ILE A 110 -14.23 -15.37 1.53
CA ILE A 110 -12.79 -15.55 1.71
C ILE A 110 -12.19 -16.31 0.52
N GLY A 111 -12.80 -17.43 0.15
CA GLY A 111 -12.35 -18.26 -0.98
C GLY A 111 -12.43 -17.50 -2.30
N ALA A 112 -13.54 -16.78 -2.53
CA ALA A 112 -13.72 -15.95 -3.72
C ALA A 112 -12.68 -14.83 -3.83
N CYS A 113 -12.39 -14.12 -2.72
CA CYS A 113 -11.39 -13.06 -2.69
C CYS A 113 -9.97 -13.59 -2.93
N ILE A 114 -9.60 -14.74 -2.32
CA ILE A 114 -8.29 -15.36 -2.56
C ILE A 114 -8.14 -15.81 -4.01
N ALA A 115 -9.18 -16.45 -4.58
CA ALA A 115 -9.17 -16.88 -5.98
C ALA A 115 -9.01 -15.69 -6.93
N HIS A 116 -9.79 -14.62 -6.69
CA HIS A 116 -9.67 -13.38 -7.44
C HIS A 116 -8.27 -12.77 -7.31
N TYR A 117 -7.72 -12.69 -6.10
CA TYR A 117 -6.39 -12.14 -5.87
C TYR A 117 -5.32 -12.91 -6.67
N ARG A 118 -5.39 -14.24 -6.67
CA ARG A 118 -4.44 -15.08 -7.40
C ARG A 118 -4.57 -14.91 -8.92
N ALA A 119 -5.79 -14.82 -9.45
CA ALA A 119 -6.02 -14.57 -10.87
C ALA A 119 -5.48 -13.19 -11.29
N GLU A 120 -5.75 -12.15 -10.50
CA GLU A 120 -5.23 -10.80 -10.69
C GLU A 120 -3.69 -10.77 -10.70
N LYS A 121 -3.07 -11.44 -9.71
CA LYS A 121 -1.61 -11.59 -9.61
C LYS A 121 -1.02 -12.39 -10.76
N SER A 122 -1.72 -13.41 -11.26
CA SER A 122 -1.27 -14.18 -12.41
C SER A 122 -1.28 -13.37 -13.70
N LEU A 123 -2.25 -12.47 -13.88
CA LEU A 123 -2.38 -11.64 -15.08
C LEU A 123 -1.39 -10.46 -15.06
N ARG A 124 -1.30 -9.76 -13.92
CA ARG A 124 -0.44 -8.57 -13.78
C ARG A 124 1.02 -8.90 -13.51
N GLY A 125 1.29 -10.09 -12.99
CA GLY A 125 2.61 -10.47 -12.49
C GLY A 125 2.97 -9.75 -11.19
N ASP A 126 4.23 -9.88 -10.80
CA ASP A 126 4.79 -9.18 -9.65
C ASP A 126 5.39 -7.82 -10.02
N TYR A 127 5.42 -6.89 -9.06
CA TYR A 127 6.01 -5.56 -9.30
C TYR A 127 7.52 -5.61 -9.55
N ARG A 128 8.23 -6.70 -9.20
CA ARG A 128 9.68 -6.81 -9.41
C ARG A 128 10.00 -6.97 -10.90
N ARG A 129 9.14 -7.63 -11.66
CA ARG A 129 9.23 -7.69 -13.13
C ARG A 129 9.14 -6.30 -13.75
N GLN A 130 8.38 -5.37 -13.16
CA GLN A 130 8.30 -3.99 -13.64
C GLN A 130 9.60 -3.24 -13.39
N ILE A 131 10.22 -3.43 -12.22
CA ILE A 131 11.54 -2.88 -11.91
C ILE A 131 12.57 -3.42 -12.92
N GLN A 132 12.62 -4.74 -13.09
CA GLN A 132 13.54 -5.39 -14.04
C GLN A 132 13.33 -4.92 -15.47
N ALA A 133 12.09 -4.71 -15.91
CA ALA A 133 11.79 -4.22 -17.25
C ALA A 133 12.29 -2.78 -17.47
N VAL A 134 12.21 -1.93 -16.44
CA VAL A 134 12.77 -0.58 -16.50
C VAL A 134 14.29 -0.62 -16.51
N GLU A 135 14.90 -1.41 -15.62
CA GLU A 135 16.36 -1.55 -15.52
C GLU A 135 17.01 -2.16 -16.78
N SER A 136 16.29 -3.05 -17.48
CA SER A 136 16.78 -3.69 -18.71
C SER A 136 16.41 -2.92 -19.98
N SER A 137 15.56 -1.90 -19.92
CA SER A 137 15.24 -1.07 -21.07
C SER A 137 16.36 -0.09 -21.39
N THR A 138 16.89 -0.14 -22.61
CA THR A 138 17.77 0.90 -23.15
C THR A 138 16.94 2.17 -23.43
N GLU A 139 17.56 3.35 -23.29
CA GLU A 139 16.91 4.68 -23.31
C GLU A 139 16.04 4.99 -24.57
N THR A 140 16.09 4.13 -25.59
CA THR A 140 15.38 4.29 -26.85
C THR A 140 13.89 3.90 -26.82
N ASP A 141 13.44 3.15 -25.80
CA ASP A 141 12.05 2.66 -25.70
C ASP A 141 11.21 3.55 -24.78
N ASN A 142 11.18 4.85 -25.14
CA ASN A 142 10.66 5.93 -24.32
C ASN A 142 9.20 6.26 -24.63
N ASP A 143 8.37 5.24 -24.85
CA ASP A 143 6.93 5.43 -24.89
C ASP A 143 6.37 5.41 -23.46
N GLU A 144 6.68 6.50 -22.73
CA GLU A 144 6.20 6.77 -21.36
C GLU A 144 4.69 6.53 -21.23
N ARG A 145 3.91 6.80 -22.30
CA ARG A 145 2.45 6.59 -22.31
C ARG A 145 2.04 5.13 -22.24
N ALA A 146 2.79 4.23 -22.90
CA ALA A 146 2.54 2.80 -22.84
C ALA A 146 2.90 2.19 -21.47
N ARG A 147 3.89 2.77 -20.77
CA ARG A 147 4.27 2.37 -19.40
C ARG A 147 3.26 2.87 -18.35
N VAL A 148 2.71 4.07 -18.53
CA VAL A 148 1.70 4.67 -17.63
C VAL A 148 0.35 3.94 -17.68
N GLN A 149 0.05 3.20 -18.76
CA GLN A 149 -1.21 2.45 -18.89
C GLN A 149 -1.19 1.04 -18.28
N ARG A 150 -0.02 0.50 -17.93
CA ARG A 150 0.05 -0.83 -17.30
C ARG A 150 -0.15 -0.71 -15.80
N LEU A 151 -1.15 -1.43 -15.28
CA LEU A 151 -1.35 -1.55 -13.85
C LEU A 151 -0.06 -2.04 -13.18
N PRO A 152 0.29 -1.48 -12.02
CA PRO A 152 1.42 -1.98 -11.26
C PRO A 152 1.29 -3.47 -10.94
N GLY A 153 2.40 -4.19 -10.85
CA GLY A 153 2.38 -5.59 -10.46
C GLY A 153 1.93 -5.78 -9.02
N MET A 154 1.50 -7.00 -8.68
CA MET A 154 1.08 -7.37 -7.32
C MET A 154 2.30 -7.63 -6.42
N VAL A 155 2.10 -7.59 -5.10
CA VAL A 155 3.16 -7.94 -4.14
C VAL A 155 3.52 -9.42 -4.27
N SER A 156 4.82 -9.69 -4.50
CA SER A 156 5.33 -11.05 -4.72
C SER A 156 5.17 -11.91 -3.48
N SER A 157 5.51 -11.36 -2.31
CA SER A 157 5.38 -12.03 -1.02
C SER A 157 5.29 -11.01 0.10
N TYR A 158 4.44 -11.32 1.06
CA TYR A 158 4.17 -10.52 2.25
C TYR A 158 4.96 -10.99 3.50
N VAL A 159 5.79 -12.02 3.38
CA VAL A 159 6.49 -12.67 4.51
C VAL A 159 7.41 -11.74 5.30
N ASN A 160 7.95 -10.70 4.65
CA ASN A 160 8.79 -9.70 5.31
C ASN A 160 7.96 -8.60 6.00
N HIS A 161 6.64 -8.66 5.92
CA HIS A 161 5.79 -7.71 6.62
C HIS A 161 5.65 -8.14 8.09
N PRO A 162 6.08 -7.35 9.08
CA PRO A 162 6.09 -7.71 10.50
C PRO A 162 4.71 -7.81 11.15
N SER A 163 3.63 -7.65 10.39
CA SER A 163 2.27 -7.97 10.85
C SER A 163 1.74 -9.29 10.30
N ILE A 164 2.49 -9.96 9.41
CA ILE A 164 2.06 -11.15 8.68
C ILE A 164 2.85 -12.32 9.23
N LYS A 165 2.12 -13.36 9.62
CA LYS A 165 2.68 -14.54 10.26
C LYS A 165 3.04 -15.60 9.22
N TYR A 166 4.20 -15.53 8.58
CA TYR A 166 4.67 -16.65 7.74
C TYR A 166 3.75 -17.00 6.55
N TYR A 167 3.09 -16.00 5.96
CA TYR A 167 2.22 -16.16 4.78
C TYR A 167 2.71 -15.29 3.62
N HIS A 168 2.58 -15.80 2.39
CA HIS A 168 2.90 -15.09 1.17
C HIS A 168 1.79 -14.13 0.71
N GLY A 169 0.54 -14.40 1.10
CA GLY A 169 -0.64 -13.63 0.72
C GLY A 169 -1.27 -12.85 1.89
N LEU A 170 -1.72 -11.64 1.59
CA LEU A 170 -2.50 -10.79 2.50
C LEU A 170 -3.57 -10.04 1.69
N LEU A 171 -4.79 -10.04 2.22
CA LEU A 171 -5.86 -9.15 1.79
C LEU A 171 -6.76 -8.77 2.98
N TYR A 172 -7.54 -7.71 2.81
CA TYR A 172 -8.60 -7.32 3.74
C TYR A 172 -9.97 -7.46 3.08
N ILE A 173 -10.99 -7.81 3.84
CA ILE A 173 -12.38 -7.94 3.37
C ILE A 173 -13.29 -7.06 4.23
N CYS A 174 -14.01 -6.16 3.57
CA CYS A 174 -15.13 -5.40 4.10
C CYS A 174 -16.43 -6.08 3.69
N LEU A 175 -17.20 -6.53 4.68
CA LEU A 175 -18.48 -7.21 4.46
C LEU A 175 -19.66 -6.24 4.40
N ASP A 176 -19.49 -5.04 4.96
CA ASP A 176 -20.52 -4.01 5.00
C ASP A 176 -20.56 -3.27 3.66
N GLN A 177 -21.76 -2.80 3.27
CA GLN A 177 -21.98 -1.97 2.08
C GLN A 177 -21.16 -0.67 2.11
N ASP A 178 -21.11 -0.07 3.30
CA ASP A 178 -20.35 1.13 3.62
C ASP A 178 -19.54 0.82 4.87
N TRP A 179 -18.22 0.94 4.77
CA TRP A 179 -17.30 0.65 5.87
C TRP A 179 -17.46 1.61 7.07
N ARG A 180 -18.12 2.75 6.88
CA ARG A 180 -18.46 3.72 7.94
C ARG A 180 -19.70 3.30 8.71
N ALA A 181 -20.51 2.42 8.13
CA ALA A 181 -21.67 1.83 8.78
C ALA A 181 -21.26 0.62 9.65
N GLY A 182 -22.16 0.22 10.54
CA GLY A 182 -21.96 -0.98 11.35
C GLY A 182 -20.76 -0.90 12.28
N ARG A 183 -19.93 -1.97 12.27
CA ARG A 183 -18.85 -2.18 13.25
C ARG A 183 -17.53 -1.51 12.88
N ARG A 184 -17.39 -0.98 11.66
CA ARG A 184 -16.16 -0.32 11.15
C ARG A 184 -14.91 -1.20 11.28
N VAL A 185 -15.05 -2.48 10.96
CA VAL A 185 -13.98 -3.49 11.00
C VAL A 185 -13.83 -4.17 9.64
N MET A 186 -12.62 -4.66 9.35
CA MET A 186 -12.35 -5.53 8.21
C MET A 186 -11.84 -6.89 8.68
N ARG A 187 -12.12 -7.94 7.90
CA ARG A 187 -11.43 -9.22 8.07
C ARG A 187 -10.08 -9.13 7.40
N ARG A 188 -9.00 -9.31 8.17
CA ARG A 188 -7.67 -9.59 7.64
C ARG A 188 -7.54 -11.07 7.34
N VAL A 189 -7.10 -11.38 6.13
CA VAL A 189 -6.90 -12.74 5.65
C VAL A 189 -5.44 -12.92 5.26
N HIS A 190 -4.75 -13.84 5.93
CA HIS A 190 -3.46 -14.34 5.46
C HIS A 190 -3.68 -15.69 4.78
N PHE A 191 -3.03 -15.91 3.63
CA PHE A 191 -3.17 -17.13 2.84
C PHE A 191 -1.86 -17.44 2.13
N ASP A 192 -1.74 -18.63 1.54
CA ASP A 192 -0.48 -19.14 0.98
C ASP A 192 0.62 -19.20 2.04
N PRO A 193 0.54 -20.15 3.00
CA PRO A 193 1.59 -20.30 4.01
C PRO A 193 2.94 -20.57 3.36
N ILE A 194 4.01 -20.09 3.97
CA ILE A 194 5.36 -20.47 3.56
C ILE A 194 5.56 -21.98 3.72
N SER A 195 6.52 -22.53 2.98
CA SER A 195 6.90 -23.93 3.13
C SER A 195 7.48 -24.21 4.53
N GLN A 196 7.46 -25.47 4.94
CA GLN A 196 8.07 -25.87 6.22
C GLN A 196 9.57 -25.53 6.27
N GLU A 197 10.27 -25.62 5.13
CA GLU A 197 11.67 -25.24 5.00
C GLU A 197 11.88 -23.74 5.23
N GLN A 198 11.02 -22.91 4.62
CA GLN A 198 11.05 -21.46 4.84
C GLN A 198 10.71 -21.10 6.28
N TYR A 199 9.74 -21.79 6.88
CA TYR A 199 9.38 -21.61 8.28
C TYR A 199 10.56 -21.94 9.19
N ALA A 200 11.16 -23.12 9.05
CA ALA A 200 12.32 -23.54 9.83
C ALA A 200 13.51 -22.58 9.67
N ALA A 201 13.71 -22.02 8.46
CA ALA A 201 14.74 -21.01 8.22
C ALA A 201 14.47 -19.68 8.94
N LEU A 202 13.20 -19.31 9.15
CA LEU A 202 12.81 -18.08 9.86
C LEU A 202 12.68 -18.27 11.37
N THR A 203 12.53 -19.50 11.85
CA THR A 203 12.27 -19.82 13.27
C THR A 203 13.39 -20.64 13.92
N GLN A 204 14.61 -20.57 13.37
CA GLN A 204 15.79 -21.38 13.71
C GLN A 204 16.09 -21.53 15.22
N ASP A 205 15.60 -20.63 16.07
CA ASP A 205 15.80 -20.65 17.53
C ASP A 205 14.60 -21.14 18.37
N SER A 206 13.46 -21.46 17.76
CA SER A 206 12.22 -21.80 18.51
C SER A 206 12.06 -23.29 18.78
N GLY A 207 12.65 -24.17 17.95
CA GLY A 207 12.41 -25.63 18.01
C GLY A 207 10.95 -26.04 17.75
N GLU A 208 10.07 -25.09 17.40
CA GLU A 208 8.66 -25.33 17.19
C GLU A 208 8.41 -25.71 15.73
N HIS A 209 7.83 -26.90 15.52
CA HIS A 209 7.28 -27.31 14.24
C HIS A 209 5.77 -27.04 14.24
N GLU A 210 5.38 -25.85 13.78
CA GLU A 210 3.97 -25.54 13.56
C GLU A 210 3.60 -25.80 12.09
N THR A 211 2.56 -26.61 11.86
CA THR A 211 1.94 -26.69 10.52
C THR A 211 0.97 -25.54 10.36
N LEU A 212 1.32 -24.57 9.52
CA LEU A 212 0.49 -23.41 9.26
C LEU A 212 -0.80 -23.81 8.54
N ALA A 213 -1.95 -23.35 9.05
CA ALA A 213 -3.22 -23.53 8.36
C ALA A 213 -3.19 -22.85 6.98
N PRO A 214 -3.93 -23.36 5.96
CA PRO A 214 -3.95 -22.76 4.62
C PRO A 214 -4.40 -21.30 4.59
N THR A 215 -5.16 -20.88 5.60
CA THR A 215 -5.64 -19.51 5.76
C THR A 215 -5.72 -19.16 7.24
N TYR A 216 -5.30 -17.96 7.59
CA TYR A 216 -5.43 -17.38 8.92
C TYR A 216 -6.30 -16.11 8.87
N LEU A 217 -7.21 -15.97 9.83
CA LEU A 217 -8.22 -14.91 9.86
C LEU A 217 -8.14 -14.11 11.16
N ALA A 218 -8.27 -12.79 11.04
CA ALA A 218 -8.42 -11.89 12.16
C ALA A 218 -9.36 -10.74 11.79
N TRP A 219 -9.94 -10.08 12.78
CA TRP A 219 -10.69 -8.84 12.58
C TRP A 219 -9.81 -7.66 12.96
N ASP A 220 -9.81 -6.57 12.21
CA ASP A 220 -9.11 -5.35 12.59
C ASP A 220 -10.05 -4.15 12.44
N ALA A 221 -9.95 -3.19 13.37
CA ALA A 221 -10.70 -1.94 13.29
C ALA A 221 -10.10 -1.02 12.22
N ILE A 222 -10.95 -0.34 11.45
CA ILE A 222 -10.51 0.56 10.37
C ILE A 222 -9.94 1.85 10.94
N GLU A 223 -10.65 2.44 11.89
CA GLU A 223 -10.28 3.66 12.60
C GLU A 223 -10.34 3.46 14.12
N ARG A 224 -9.71 4.36 14.88
CA ARG A 224 -9.74 4.32 16.33
C ARG A 224 -11.14 4.75 16.82
N GLY A 225 -11.85 3.84 17.48
CA GLY A 225 -13.10 4.16 18.18
C GLY A 225 -12.87 4.70 19.60
N ASP A 226 -13.82 5.47 20.12
CA ASP A 226 -13.86 5.93 21.50
C ASP A 226 -14.21 4.76 22.44
N ALA A 227 -13.18 4.23 23.11
CA ALA A 227 -13.23 3.35 24.29
C ALA A 227 -14.02 2.01 24.19
N ASN A 228 -13.34 0.93 24.61
CA ASN A 228 -13.88 -0.40 24.98
C ASN A 228 -14.13 -1.47 23.91
N LEU A 229 -13.52 -1.37 22.73
CA LEU A 229 -13.20 -2.60 22.00
C LEU A 229 -11.92 -3.20 22.58
N GLN A 230 -12.06 -4.17 23.49
CA GLN A 230 -11.05 -5.23 23.67
C GLN A 230 -11.05 -6.05 22.38
N GLY A 231 -10.46 -5.48 21.32
CA GLY A 231 -10.49 -5.99 19.96
C GLY A 231 -9.19 -5.64 19.23
N PRO A 232 -8.88 -6.32 18.12
CA PRO A 232 -7.53 -6.39 17.58
C PRO A 232 -7.10 -5.06 16.94
N GLY A 233 -5.79 -4.87 16.77
CA GLY A 233 -5.20 -3.58 16.36
C GLY A 233 -5.77 -2.96 15.07
N LEU A 234 -5.50 -1.67 14.87
CA LEU A 234 -5.98 -0.91 13.71
C LEU A 234 -5.42 -1.44 12.38
N VAL A 235 -6.24 -1.43 11.32
CA VAL A 235 -5.83 -1.75 9.95
C VAL A 235 -4.59 -0.95 9.59
N GLY A 236 -4.63 0.39 9.73
CA GLY A 236 -3.48 1.24 9.40
C GLY A 236 -2.21 0.94 10.21
N MET A 237 -2.35 0.66 11.51
CA MET A 237 -1.21 0.24 12.36
C MET A 237 -0.57 -1.06 11.87
N ARG A 238 -1.35 -1.95 11.25
CA ARG A 238 -0.85 -3.19 10.71
C ARG A 238 -0.16 -2.97 9.38
N LEU A 239 -0.71 -2.14 8.49
CA LEU A 239 -0.06 -1.77 7.21
C LEU A 239 1.30 -1.07 7.42
N LEU A 240 1.54 -0.51 8.60
CA LEU A 240 2.75 0.27 8.87
C LEU A 240 4.02 -0.47 9.11
N ARG A 241 3.92 -1.77 9.35
CA ARG A 241 5.12 -2.52 9.68
C ARG A 241 5.96 -2.81 8.42
N CYS A 242 5.53 -2.41 7.22
CA CYS A 242 6.36 -2.46 6.01
C CYS A 242 7.78 -1.92 6.31
N HIS A 243 8.81 -2.71 6.00
CA HIS A 243 10.20 -2.34 6.28
C HIS A 243 10.55 -1.02 5.57
N SER A 244 11.09 -0.08 6.35
CA SER A 244 11.87 1.08 5.90
C SER A 244 13.26 0.67 5.45
#